data_AF-A0A942YFH1-F1
#
_entry.id   AF-A0A942YFH1-F1
#
_cell.length_a   1.000
_cell.length_b   1.000
_cell.length_c   1.000
_cell.angle_alpha   90.00
_cell.angle_beta   90.00
_cell.angle_gamma   90.00
#
_symmetry.space_group_name_H-M   'P 1'
#
loop_
_entity.id
_entity.type
_entity.pdbx_description
1 polymer ?
#
loop_
_entity_poly.entity_id
_entity_poly.type
_entity_poly.pdbx_seq_one_letter_code
_entity_poly.pdbx_strand_id
1 'polypeptide(L)'
;MSEPVGKWEQSLLLQKDPLTAKNTPETKIYSIKTLQKLLKRYAYVYVKHDTTGQGRAIYKISKRKDGTYCFNGFTLQGEPLNKCVATLNEFH
;
A
#
# COMPACT_ATOMS: atom_id res chain seq x y z
N MET A 1 -10.01 20.43 -19.05
CA MET A 1 -9.75 19.98 -17.66
C MET A 1 -8.65 18.95 -17.73
N SER A 2 -7.57 19.09 -16.96
CA SER A 2 -6.50 18.07 -16.90
C SER A 2 -7.03 16.82 -16.19
N GLU A 3 -6.73 15.64 -16.71
CA GLU A 3 -7.06 14.40 -16.02
C GLU A 3 -6.37 14.34 -14.64
N PRO A 4 -7.05 13.84 -13.61
CA PRO A 4 -6.43 13.69 -12.30
C PRO A 4 -5.30 12.66 -12.35
N VAL A 5 -4.10 13.11 -12.00
CA VAL A 5 -2.88 12.28 -11.91
C VAL A 5 -3.08 11.18 -10.87
N GLY A 6 -2.84 9.92 -11.25
CA GLY A 6 -2.93 8.76 -10.34
C GLY A 6 -1.85 8.78 -9.24
N LYS A 7 -2.04 8.02 -8.16
CA LYS A 7 -1.08 7.97 -7.04
C LYS A 7 0.29 7.45 -7.47
N TRP A 8 0.33 6.52 -8.42
CA TRP A 8 1.57 6.01 -8.95
C TRP A 8 2.36 7.08 -9.68
N GLU A 9 1.70 7.85 -10.55
CA GLU A 9 2.33 8.95 -11.26
C GLU A 9 2.78 10.05 -10.30
N GLN A 10 1.97 10.40 -9.29
CA GLN A 10 2.38 11.30 -8.21
C GLN A 10 3.65 10.80 -7.50
N SER A 11 3.73 9.50 -7.18
CA SER A 11 4.93 8.91 -6.57
C SER A 11 6.16 9.04 -7.47
N LEU A 12 6.01 8.87 -8.79
CA LEU A 12 7.10 9.01 -9.73
C LEU A 12 7.58 10.46 -9.83
N LEU A 13 6.66 11.42 -9.83
CA LEU A 13 7.00 12.85 -9.82
C LEU A 13 7.76 13.24 -8.55
N LEU A 14 7.28 12.80 -7.38
CA LEU A 14 7.92 13.06 -6.08
C LEU A 14 9.30 12.40 -5.95
N GLN A 15 9.53 11.27 -6.61
CA GLN A 15 10.84 10.60 -6.62
C GLN A 15 11.84 11.25 -7.58
N LYS A 16 11.37 12.00 -8.59
CA LYS A 16 12.24 12.70 -9.55
C LYS A 16 12.82 14.00 -9.00
N ASP A 17 12.10 14.68 -8.12
CA ASP A 17 12.54 15.96 -7.55
C ASP A 17 13.53 15.71 -6.38
N PRO A 18 14.74 16.29 -6.40
CA PRO A 18 15.74 16.10 -5.35
C PRO A 18 15.29 16.52 -3.94
N LEU A 19 14.42 17.52 -3.83
CA LEU A 19 13.91 18.04 -2.56
C LEU A 19 12.97 17.03 -1.89
N THR A 20 12.17 16.32 -2.67
CA THR A 20 11.20 15.34 -2.16
C THR A 20 11.71 13.91 -2.18
N ALA A 21 12.63 13.56 -3.08
CA ALA A 21 13.11 12.19 -3.27
C ALA A 21 13.67 11.57 -1.98
N LYS A 22 14.42 12.34 -1.18
CA LYS A 22 15.01 11.87 0.08
C LYS A 22 13.96 11.50 1.14
N ASN A 23 12.80 12.13 1.09
CA ASN A 23 11.73 11.98 2.08
C ASN A 23 10.53 11.17 1.56
N THR A 24 10.54 10.80 0.28
CA THR A 24 9.47 10.03 -0.34
C THR A 24 9.70 8.54 -0.04
N PRO A 25 8.71 7.84 0.55
CA PRO A 25 8.88 6.42 0.85
C PRO A 25 9.02 5.59 -0.43
N GLU A 26 9.75 4.49 -0.32
CA GLU A 26 9.86 3.50 -1.39
C GLU A 26 8.45 3.02 -1.80
N THR A 27 8.11 3.22 -3.07
CA THR A 27 6.82 2.84 -3.64
C THR A 27 7.04 1.97 -4.87
N LYS A 28 6.21 0.93 -5.02
CA LYS A 28 6.26 -0.02 -6.13
C LYS A 28 4.84 -0.36 -6.57
N ILE A 29 4.68 -0.71 -7.84
CA ILE A 29 3.43 -1.33 -8.32
C ILE A 29 3.17 -2.60 -7.52
N TYR A 30 1.90 -2.78 -7.14
CA TYR A 30 1.47 -3.89 -6.33
C TYR A 30 1.60 -5.22 -7.08
N SER A 31 2.20 -6.18 -6.40
CA SER A 31 2.13 -7.61 -6.68
C SER A 31 2.37 -8.34 -5.35
N ILE A 32 1.96 -9.60 -5.23
CA ILE A 32 2.26 -10.40 -4.04
C ILE A 32 3.79 -10.44 -3.77
N LYS A 33 4.60 -10.55 -4.84
CA LYS A 33 6.07 -10.56 -4.74
C LYS A 33 6.64 -9.25 -4.18
N THR A 34 6.15 -8.09 -4.66
CA THR A 34 6.61 -6.78 -4.16
C THR A 34 6.15 -6.55 -2.72
N LEU A 35 4.92 -6.93 -2.38
CA LEU A 35 4.41 -6.87 -1.01
C LEU A 35 5.27 -7.70 -0.05
N GLN A 36 5.56 -8.97 -0.40
CA GLN A 36 6.43 -9.84 0.38
C GLN A 36 7.82 -9.24 0.59
N LYS A 37 8.42 -8.67 -0.47
CA LYS A 37 9.74 -8.03 -0.39
C LYS A 37 9.74 -6.83 0.56
N LEU A 38 8.69 -5.99 0.52
CA LEU A 38 8.58 -4.82 1.38
C LEU A 38 8.29 -5.21 2.84
N LEU A 39 7.41 -6.19 3.09
CA LEU A 39 7.11 -6.69 4.45
C LEU A 39 8.30 -7.39 5.13
N LYS A 40 9.29 -7.87 4.36
CA LYS A 40 10.55 -8.36 4.93
C LYS A 40 11.45 -7.24 5.48
N ARG A 41 11.27 -6.01 4.97
CA ARG A 41 12.14 -4.86 5.28
C ARG A 41 11.50 -3.86 6.24
N TYR A 42 10.18 -3.73 6.17
CA TYR A 42 9.42 -2.74 6.93
C TYR A 42 8.40 -3.43 7.83
N ALA A 43 8.20 -2.89 9.04
CA ALA A 43 7.24 -3.41 10.00
C ALA A 43 5.79 -3.43 9.47
N TYR A 44 5.48 -2.51 8.55
CA TYR A 44 4.22 -2.47 7.84
C TYR A 44 4.41 -1.84 6.45
N VAL A 45 3.45 -2.11 5.56
CA VAL A 45 3.38 -1.57 4.20
C VAL A 45 1.97 -1.06 3.96
N TYR A 46 1.83 0.06 3.27
CA TYR A 46 0.54 0.55 2.79
C TYR A 46 0.32 0.14 1.34
N VAL A 47 -0.81 -0.53 1.08
CA VAL A 47 -1.30 -0.78 -0.28
C VAL A 47 -2.48 0.15 -0.52
N LYS A 48 -2.47 0.84 -1.66
CA LYS A 48 -3.47 1.85 -2.02
C LYS A 48 -3.96 1.58 -3.44
N HIS A 49 -5.26 1.61 -3.65
CA HIS A 49 -5.80 1.66 -5.01
C HIS A 49 -5.40 2.98 -5.67
N ASP A 50 -5.07 2.96 -6.96
CA ASP A 50 -4.43 4.10 -7.62
C ASP A 50 -5.36 5.32 -7.74
N THR A 51 -6.65 5.08 -8.00
CA THR A 51 -7.62 6.13 -8.33
C THR A 51 -8.59 6.53 -7.21
N THR A 52 -8.67 5.78 -6.10
CA THR A 52 -9.64 6.08 -5.03
C THR A 52 -9.17 7.19 -4.09
N GLY A 53 -10.09 7.95 -3.51
CA GLY A 53 -9.79 8.98 -2.50
C GLY A 53 -10.42 8.69 -1.13
N GLN A 54 -10.19 9.60 -0.18
CA GLN A 54 -10.87 9.62 1.13
C GLN A 54 -10.62 8.36 1.99
N GLY A 55 -9.39 7.82 1.96
CA GLY A 55 -9.03 6.64 2.76
C GLY A 55 -9.55 5.29 2.23
N ARG A 56 -10.36 5.28 1.17
CA ARG A 56 -10.96 4.06 0.59
C ARG A 56 -9.92 3.23 -0.17
N ALA A 57 -10.03 1.91 -0.05
CA ALA A 57 -9.11 0.93 -0.61
C ALA A 57 -7.64 1.22 -0.27
N ILE A 58 -7.42 1.59 0.99
CA ILE A 58 -6.09 1.73 1.59
C ILE A 58 -5.99 0.70 2.72
N TYR A 59 -4.97 -0.14 2.64
CA TYR A 59 -4.71 -1.20 3.62
C TYR A 59 -3.31 -1.03 4.20
N LYS A 60 -3.23 -0.91 5.53
CA LYS A 60 -2.00 -1.13 6.29
C LYS A 60 -1.84 -2.63 6.52
N ILE A 61 -0.76 -3.18 5.98
CA ILE A 61 -0.45 -4.60 6.07
C ILE A 61 0.78 -4.76 6.96
N SER A 62 0.72 -5.67 7.92
CA SER A 62 1.84 -5.98 8.83
C SER A 62 2.00 -7.48 8.98
N LYS A 63 3.24 -7.93 9.19
CA LYS A 63 3.54 -9.32 9.54
C LYS A 63 3.74 -9.43 11.04
N ARG A 64 2.98 -10.31 11.70
CA ARG A 64 3.10 -10.58 13.13
C ARG A 64 4.21 -11.59 13.41
N LYS A 65 4.62 -11.67 14.68
CA LYS A 65 5.68 -12.59 15.15
C LYS A 65 5.31 -14.07 14.93
N ASP A 66 4.01 -14.39 14.99
CA ASP A 66 3.46 -15.72 14.71
C ASP A 66 3.45 -16.09 13.22
N GLY A 67 3.92 -15.19 12.34
CA GLY A 67 3.98 -15.41 10.89
C GLY A 67 2.72 -14.98 10.14
N THR A 68 1.63 -14.61 10.82
CA THR A 68 0.38 -14.15 10.19
C THR A 68 0.51 -12.75 9.61
N TYR A 69 -0.32 -12.45 8.61
CA TYR A 69 -0.40 -11.14 7.97
C TYR A 69 -1.72 -10.48 8.33
N CYS A 70 -1.66 -9.27 8.87
CA CYS A 70 -2.85 -8.52 9.27
C CYS A 70 -3.04 -7.27 8.43
N PHE A 71 -4.25 -7.12 7.92
CA PHE A 71 -4.73 -6.08 7.03
C PHE A 71 -5.68 -5.19 7.83
N ASN A 72 -5.37 -3.90 7.91
CA ASN A 72 -6.17 -2.89 8.59
C ASN A 72 -6.40 -1.71 7.66
N GLY A 73 -7.64 -1.31 7.43
CA GLY A 73 -7.93 -0.22 6.50
C GLY A 73 -9.39 -0.14 6.12
N PHE A 74 -9.65 0.26 4.88
CA PHE A 74 -11.00 0.39 4.36
C PHE A 74 -11.13 -0.21 2.96
N THR A 75 -12.28 -0.81 2.66
CA THR A 75 -12.61 -1.34 1.33
C THR A 75 -12.82 -0.22 0.31
N LEU A 76 -13.10 -0.58 -0.94
CA LEU A 76 -13.49 0.39 -1.99
C LEU A 76 -14.78 1.15 -1.63
N GLN A 77 -15.69 0.49 -0.93
CA GLN A 77 -16.96 1.06 -0.47
C GLN A 77 -16.77 1.96 0.76
N GLY A 78 -15.59 1.94 1.40
CA GLY A 78 -15.32 2.70 2.62
C GLY A 78 -15.66 1.95 3.90
N GLU A 79 -15.91 0.66 3.82
CA GLU A 79 -16.17 -0.17 5.00
C GLU A 79 -14.87 -0.52 5.72
N PRO A 80 -14.83 -0.49 7.07
CA PRO A 80 -13.66 -0.90 7.83
C PRO A 80 -13.28 -2.36 7.53
N LEU A 81 -11.99 -2.59 7.37
CA LEU A 81 -11.41 -3.91 7.19
C LEU A 81 -10.35 -4.15 8.27
N ASN A 82 -10.52 -5.22 9.05
CA ASN A 82 -9.54 -5.72 10.00
C ASN A 82 -9.54 -7.26 9.94
N LYS A 83 -8.56 -7.83 9.23
CA LYS A 83 -8.47 -9.27 8.99
C LYS A 83 -7.02 -9.73 9.08
N CYS A 84 -6.79 -10.89 9.70
CA CYS A 84 -5.51 -11.57 9.67
C CYS A 84 -5.63 -12.90 8.91
N VAL A 85 -4.60 -13.26 8.16
CA VAL A 85 -4.54 -14.47 7.33
C VAL A 85 -3.17 -15.16 7.51
N ALA A 86 -3.12 -16.47 7.29
CA ALA A 86 -1.88 -17.23 7.43
C ALA A 86 -0.93 -16.95 6.25
N THR A 87 -1.48 -16.83 5.04
CA THR A 87 -0.73 -16.49 3.84
C THR A 87 -1.31 -15.26 3.13
N LEU A 88 -0.46 -14.50 2.43
CA LEU A 88 -0.89 -13.29 1.71
C LEU A 88 -1.88 -13.58 0.55
N ASN A 89 -1.93 -14.81 0.05
CA ASN A 89 -2.82 -15.20 -1.05
C ASN A 89 -4.28 -15.37 -0.59
N GLU A 90 -4.52 -15.59 0.71
CA GLU A 90 -5.87 -15.74 1.29
C GLU A 90 -6.64 -14.41 1.41
N PHE A 91 -5.99 -13.29 1.06
CA PHE A 91 -6.60 -11.96 1.07
C PHE A 91 -7.07 -11.50 -0.31
N HIS A 92 -6.74 -12.21 -1.39
CA HIS A 92 -7.12 -11.84 -2.76
C HIS A 92 -8.59 -12.08 -3.06
#